data_AF-A0A815X248-F1
#
_entry.id   AF-A0A815X248-F1
#
_cell.length_a   1.000
_cell.length_b   1.000
_cell.length_c   1.000
_cell.angle_alpha   90.00
_cell.angle_beta   90.00
_cell.angle_gamma   90.00
#
_symmetry.space_group_name_H-M   'P 1'
#
loop_
_entity.id
_entity.type
_entity.pdbx_description
1 polymer ?
#
loop_
_entity_poly.entity_id
_entity_poly.type
_entity_poly.pdbx_seq_one_letter_code
_entity_poly.pdbx_strand_id
1 'polypeptide(L)' 'INHNGFIDKKEMRKIMNAIYDLFDEEKSGPNSPYIKVDEIFLKMDSNGDGKLSKEEFVSGCLQDDYL' A
#
# COMPACT_ATOMS: atom_id res chain seq x y z
N ILE A 1 12.94 -1.40 3.65
CA ILE A 1 12.29 -2.63 3.14
C ILE A 1 13.19 -3.79 3.58
N ASN A 2 12.64 -4.84 4.14
CA ASN A 2 13.33 -5.95 4.82
C ASN A 2 13.64 -7.13 3.85
N HIS A 3 13.32 -6.99 2.56
CA HIS A 3 13.71 -7.90 1.47
C HIS A 3 13.38 -9.38 1.72
N ASN A 4 12.34 -9.67 2.50
CA ASN A 4 11.93 -11.04 2.84
C ASN A 4 11.05 -11.71 1.76
N GLY A 5 10.83 -11.03 0.61
CA GLY A 5 9.97 -11.49 -0.47
C GLY A 5 8.47 -11.19 -0.28
N PHE A 6 8.10 -10.59 0.86
CA PHE A 6 6.76 -10.15 1.21
C PHE A 6 6.79 -8.67 1.61
N ILE A 7 5.63 -8.03 1.63
CA ILE A 7 5.45 -6.65 2.06
C ILE A 7 4.51 -6.69 3.24
N ASP A 8 5.05 -6.39 4.42
CA ASP A 8 4.22 -6.24 5.61
C ASP A 8 3.54 -4.86 5.66
N LYS A 9 2.57 -4.68 6.58
CA LYS A 9 1.87 -3.40 6.75
C LYS A 9 2.82 -2.22 7.01
N LYS A 10 3.94 -2.43 7.71
CA LYS A 10 4.90 -1.35 8.00
C LYS A 10 5.66 -0.96 6.74
N GLU A 11 5.96 -1.91 5.88
CA GLU A 11 6.62 -1.68 4.60
C GLU A 11 5.68 -1.04 3.59
N MET A 12 4.44 -1.49 3.52
CA MET A 12 3.43 -0.85 2.67
C MET A 12 3.23 0.61 3.05
N ARG A 13 3.22 0.95 4.36
CA ARG A 13 3.19 2.35 4.82
C ARG A 13 4.39 3.17 4.33
N LYS A 14 5.58 2.57 4.29
CA LYS A 14 6.79 3.27 3.78
C LYS A 14 6.72 3.48 2.28
N ILE A 15 6.24 2.49 1.52
CA ILE A 15 6.07 2.59 0.07
C ILE A 15 5.02 3.64 -0.25
N MET A 16 3.85 3.57 0.39
CA MET A 16 2.77 4.53 0.19
C MET A 16 3.18 5.95 0.61
N ASN A 17 3.85 6.13 1.74
CA ASN A 17 4.39 7.45 2.09
C ASN A 17 5.38 7.98 1.03
N ALA A 18 6.22 7.13 0.43
CA ALA A 18 7.12 7.56 -0.63
C ALA A 18 6.39 7.91 -1.93
N ILE A 19 5.32 7.19 -2.26
CA ILE A 19 4.47 7.48 -3.42
C ILE A 19 3.69 8.79 -3.18
N TYR A 20 3.10 8.98 -2.02
CA TYR A 20 2.45 10.25 -1.65
C TYR A 20 3.43 11.42 -1.43
N ASP A 21 4.71 11.16 -1.17
CA ASP A 21 5.74 12.21 -1.21
C ASP A 21 6.10 12.61 -2.65
N LEU A 22 5.90 11.71 -3.62
CA LEU A 22 6.12 11.94 -5.05
C LEU A 22 4.90 12.59 -5.72
N PHE A 23 3.69 12.22 -5.31
CA PHE A 23 2.45 12.87 -5.72
C PHE A 23 2.15 14.01 -4.74
N ASP A 24 2.48 15.24 -5.11
CA ASP A 24 2.30 16.48 -4.34
C ASP A 24 0.81 16.86 -4.14
N GLU A 25 -0.06 15.87 -3.88
CA GLU A 25 -1.47 16.08 -3.58
C GLU A 25 -1.64 16.30 -2.07
N GLU A 26 -1.89 17.56 -1.72
CA GLU A 26 -2.30 18.12 -0.43
C GLU A 26 -2.46 17.11 0.73
N LYS A 27 -1.42 17.02 1.57
CA LYS A 27 -1.35 16.24 2.82
C LYS A 27 -2.34 16.65 3.93
N SER A 28 -3.43 17.36 3.62
CA SER A 28 -4.29 17.99 4.62
C SER A 28 -5.77 17.73 4.35
N GLY A 29 -6.23 16.52 4.63
CA GLY A 29 -7.66 16.19 4.65
C GLY A 29 -7.94 14.90 5.43
N PRO A 30 -9.21 14.59 5.75
CA PRO A 30 -9.62 13.36 6.44
C PRO A 30 -9.23 12.06 5.70
N ASN A 31 -8.76 12.18 4.44
CA ASN A 31 -8.08 11.16 3.65
C ASN A 31 -6.62 10.93 4.09
N SER A 32 -6.37 10.80 5.40
CA SER A 32 -5.02 10.48 5.90
C SER A 32 -4.52 9.18 5.24
N PRO A 33 -3.26 9.13 4.76
CA PRO A 33 -2.69 7.97 4.09
C PRO A 33 -2.77 6.69 4.95
N TYR A 34 -2.87 6.83 6.27
CA TYR A 34 -3.09 5.70 7.16
C TYR A 34 -4.40 4.95 6.91
N ILE A 35 -5.50 5.66 6.60
CA ILE A 35 -6.80 5.01 6.38
C ILE A 35 -6.79 4.29 5.03
N LYS A 36 -6.28 4.95 3.99
CA LYS A 36 -6.17 4.35 2.65
C LYS A 36 -5.22 3.15 2.63
N VAL A 37 -4.10 3.19 3.33
CA VAL A 37 -3.14 2.08 3.35
C VAL A 37 -3.76 0.80 3.92
N ASP A 38 -4.48 0.88 5.04
CA ASP A 38 -5.04 -0.33 5.64
C ASP A 38 -6.20 -0.90 4.79
N GLU A 39 -7.00 -0.05 4.12
CA GLU A 39 -8.04 -0.49 3.18
C GLU A 39 -7.46 -1.10 1.89
N ILE A 40 -6.46 -0.45 1.29
CA ILE A 40 -5.77 -0.95 0.10
C ILE A 40 -5.04 -2.24 0.45
N PHE A 41 -4.38 -2.32 1.61
CA PHE A 41 -3.73 -3.54 2.08
C PHE A 41 -4.72 -4.70 2.13
N LEU A 42 -5.89 -4.50 2.74
CA LEU A 42 -6.93 -5.53 2.82
C LEU A 42 -7.51 -5.92 1.45
N LYS A 43 -7.60 -4.98 0.51
CA LYS A 43 -8.02 -5.27 -0.87
C LYS A 43 -6.97 -6.06 -1.65
N MET A 44 -5.69 -5.72 -1.47
CA MET A 44 -4.59 -6.39 -2.16
C MET A 44 -4.29 -7.78 -1.56
N ASP A 45 -4.52 -7.95 -0.26
CA ASP A 45 -4.32 -9.20 0.49
C ASP A 45 -5.44 -10.20 0.20
N SER A 46 -5.41 -10.75 -1.01
CA SER A 46 -6.44 -11.66 -1.52
C SER A 46 -6.49 -12.99 -0.76
N ASN A 47 -5.35 -13.42 -0.21
CA ASN A 47 -5.24 -14.66 0.55
C ASN A 47 -5.53 -14.47 2.05
N GLY A 48 -5.53 -13.22 2.55
CA GLY A 48 -5.86 -12.85 3.93
C GLY A 48 -4.80 -13.26 4.95
N ASP A 49 -3.56 -13.46 4.54
CA ASP A 49 -2.47 -13.93 5.41
C ASP A 49 -1.79 -12.79 6.17
N GLY A 50 -2.20 -11.53 5.92
CA GLY A 50 -1.69 -10.35 6.57
C GLY A 50 -0.33 -9.87 6.04
N LYS A 51 0.11 -10.36 4.87
CA LYS A 51 1.32 -9.93 4.15
C LYS A 51 1.06 -9.93 2.64
N LEU A 52 1.54 -8.92 1.93
CA LEU A 52 1.41 -8.91 0.48
C LEU A 52 2.61 -9.61 -0.15
N SER A 53 2.38 -10.67 -0.90
CA SER A 53 3.39 -11.19 -1.81
C SER A 53 3.68 -10.18 -2.92
N LYS A 54 4.82 -10.35 -3.60
CA LYS A 54 5.17 -9.51 -4.76
C LYS A 54 4.09 -9.56 -5.85
N GLU A 55 3.45 -10.71 -6.03
CA GLU A 55 2.39 -10.93 -7.01
C GLU A 55 1.11 -10.20 -6.60
N GLU A 56 0.68 -10.31 -5.34
CA GLU A 56 -0.47 -9.59 -4.80
C GLU A 56 -0.26 -8.08 -4.84
N PHE A 57 0.95 -7.60 -4.53
CA PHE A 57 1.27 -6.19 -4.61
C PHE A 57 1.22 -5.66 -6.05
N VAL A 58 1.82 -6.38 -7.01
CA VAL A 58 1.78 -5.98 -8.43
C VAL A 58 0.36 -6.06 -8.98
N SER A 59 -0.37 -7.14 -8.70
CA SER A 59 -1.77 -7.29 -9.10
C SER A 59 -2.64 -6.18 -8.49
N GLY A 60 -2.39 -5.85 -7.23
CA GLY A 60 -3.06 -4.77 -6.52
C GLY A 60 -2.79 -3.40 -7.12
N CYS A 61 -1.53 -3.08 -7.42
CA CYS A 61 -1.15 -1.81 -8.06
C CYS A 61 -1.72 -1.69 -9.47
N LEU A 62 -1.92 -2.81 -10.18
CA LEU A 62 -2.52 -2.81 -11.52
C LEU A 62 -4.05 -2.76 -11.49
N GLN A 63 -4.69 -3.18 -10.39
CA GLN A 63 -6.14 -3.15 -10.23
C GLN A 63 -6.66 -1.86 -9.60
N ASP A 64 -5.87 -1.20 -8.75
CA ASP A 64 -6.27 0.06 -8.12
C ASP A 64 -5.75 1.24 -8.97
N ASP A 65 -6.63 1.83 -9.77
CA ASP A 65 -6.43 3.06 -10.57
C ASP A 65 -6.08 4.31 -9.72
N TYR A 66 -5.84 4.16 -8.41
CA TYR A 66 -5.61 5.22 -7.42
C TYR A 66 -4.16 5.31 -6.91
N LEU A 67 -3.25 4.46 -7.42
CA LEU A 67 -1.79 4.53 -7.25
C LEU A 67 -1.14 5.25 -8.45
#